data_AF-A0A963P7S8-F1
#
_entry.id   AF-A0A963P7S8-F1
#
_cell.length_a   1.000
_cell.length_b   1.000
_cell.length_c   1.000
_cell.angle_alpha   90.00
_cell.angle_beta   90.00
_cell.angle_gamma   90.00
#
_symmetry.space_group_name_H-M   'P 1'
#
loop_
_entity.id
_entity.type
_entity.pdbx_description
1 polymer ?
#
loop_
_entity_poly.entity_id
_entity_poly.type
_entity_poly.pdbx_seq_one_letter_code
_entity_poly.pdbx_strand_id
1 'polypeptide(L)'
;VNGQSVNIPSYMVKSGDIVAVRDKSKKQNRIVEALQLAQQVGMPAWVEVSVDKAEGTFKKTPDRDQFAADINESLIVELYSR
;
A
#
# COMPACT_ATOMS: atom_id res chain seq x y z
N VAL A 1 -1.14 10.65 5.76
CA VAL A 1 -1.45 10.82 4.33
C VAL A 1 -1.39 12.30 4.01
N ASN A 2 -0.64 12.71 2.97
CA ASN A 2 -0.47 14.10 2.55
C ASN A 2 -0.09 15.06 3.70
N GLY A 3 0.86 14.62 4.55
CA GLY A 3 1.31 15.38 5.72
C GLY A 3 0.35 15.36 6.93
N GLN A 4 -0.89 14.88 6.78
CA GLN A 4 -1.85 14.75 7.87
C GLN A 4 -1.80 13.36 8.53
N SER A 5 -2.04 13.34 9.84
CA SER A 5 -2.17 12.08 10.59
C SER A 5 -3.53 11.45 10.31
N VAL A 6 -3.53 10.21 9.83
CA VAL A 6 -4.74 9.42 9.58
C VAL A 6 -4.62 8.15 10.41
N ASN A 7 -5.65 7.84 11.20
CA ASN A 7 -5.70 6.68 12.12
C ASN A 7 -6.85 5.72 11.80
N ILE A 8 -7.59 5.94 10.70
CA ILE A 8 -8.69 5.09 10.26
C ILE A 8 -8.14 4.07 9.25
N PRO A 9 -8.12 2.76 9.57
CA PRO A 9 -7.58 1.75 8.67
C PRO A 9 -8.36 1.60 7.36
N SER A 10 -9.66 1.92 7.37
CA SER A 10 -10.54 1.90 6.18
C SER A 10 -10.44 3.16 5.32
N TYR A 11 -9.45 4.03 5.55
CA TYR A 11 -9.25 5.22 4.73
C TYR A 11 -8.93 4.84 3.28
N MET A 12 -9.73 5.35 2.34
CA MET A 12 -9.50 5.14 0.91
C MET A 12 -8.45 6.10 0.37
N VAL A 13 -7.28 5.56 0.02
CA VAL A 13 -6.17 6.29 -0.59
C VAL A 13 -6.48 6.59 -2.05
N LYS A 14 -6.20 7.83 -2.48
CA LYS A 14 -6.42 8.28 -3.86
C LYS A 14 -5.11 8.29 -4.64
N SER A 15 -5.21 8.14 -5.96
CA SER A 15 -4.04 8.27 -6.85
C SER A 15 -3.40 9.65 -6.68
N GLY A 16 -2.08 9.67 -6.52
CA GLY A 16 -1.28 10.84 -6.18
C GLY A 16 -1.06 11.06 -4.68
N ASP A 17 -1.75 10.33 -3.79
CA ASP A 17 -1.56 10.50 -2.35
C ASP A 17 -0.18 10.01 -1.90
N ILE A 18 0.42 10.80 -1.01
CA ILE A 18 1.71 10.51 -0.38
C ILE A 18 1.44 9.98 1.03
N VAL A 19 1.78 8.73 1.27
CA VAL A 19 1.70 8.07 2.56
C VAL A 19 3.10 8.01 3.17
N ALA A 20 3.28 8.66 4.31
CA ALA A 20 4.55 8.67 5.01
C ALA A 20 4.38 8.23 6.47
N VAL A 21 5.42 7.57 6.99
CA VAL A 21 5.51 7.26 8.41
C VAL A 21 5.81 8.55 9.18
N ARG A 22 5.13 8.77 10.30
CA ARG A 22 5.39 9.92 11.18
C ARG A 22 6.83 9.86 11.72
N ASP A 23 7.53 10.99 11.78
CA ASP A 23 8.97 11.05 12.13
C ASP A 23 9.33 10.35 13.45
N LYS A 24 8.48 10.49 14.48
CA LYS A 24 8.67 9.82 15.78
C LYS A 24 8.69 8.29 15.67
N SER A 25 8.05 7.74 14.65
CA SER A 25 7.91 6.30 14.45
C SER A 25 8.90 5.74 13.42
N LYS A 26 9.55 6.57 12.59
CA LYS A 26 10.47 6.12 11.53
C LYS A 26 11.62 5.25 12.04
N LYS A 27 12.08 5.47 13.28
CA LYS A 27 13.17 4.72 13.91
C LYS A 27 12.73 3.43 14.60
N GLN A 28 11.46 3.06 14.54
CA GLN A 28 11.02 1.80 15.15
C GLN A 28 11.54 0.63 14.32
N ASN A 29 12.22 -0.32 14.99
CA ASN A 29 12.80 -1.51 14.32
C ASN A 29 11.79 -2.23 13.42
N ARG A 30 10.54 -2.37 13.88
CA ARG A 30 9.46 -3.00 13.10
C ARG A 30 9.24 -2.37 11.71
N ILE A 31 9.46 -1.06 11.58
CA ILE A 31 9.28 -0.33 10.32
C ILE A 31 10.50 -0.50 9.44
N VAL A 32 11.70 -0.39 10.02
CA VAL A 32 12.97 -0.55 9.31
C VAL A 32 13.09 -1.96 8.72
N GLU A 33 12.80 -2.99 9.53
CA GLU A 33 12.82 -4.39 9.10
C GLU A 33 11.77 -4.67 8.02
N ALA A 34 10.56 -4.14 8.17
CA ALA A 34 9.51 -4.29 7.16
C ALA A 34 9.89 -3.65 5.81
N LEU A 35 10.53 -2.47 5.83
CA LEU A 35 11.01 -1.81 4.61
C LEU A 35 12.15 -2.60 3.95
N GLN A 36 13.06 -3.18 4.73
CA GLN A 36 14.12 -4.05 4.20
C GLN A 36 13.55 -5.31 3.56
N LEU A 37 12.58 -5.97 4.20
CA LEU A 37 11.90 -7.14 3.64
C LEU A 37 11.16 -6.79 2.34
N ALA A 38 10.47 -5.64 2.33
CA ALA A 38 9.74 -5.19 1.15
C ALA A 38 10.68 -4.90 -0.05
N GLN A 39 11.90 -4.42 0.19
CA GLN A 39 12.91 -4.30 -0.88
C GLN A 39 13.29 -5.65 -1.51
N GLN A 40 13.34 -6.72 -0.71
CA GLN A 40 13.68 -8.06 -1.19
C GLN A 40 12.56 -8.70 -2.01
N VAL A 41 11.31 -8.51 -1.58
CA VAL A 41 10.12 -9.02 -2.28
C VAL A 41 9.86 -8.24 -3.58
N GLY A 42 10.24 -6.96 -3.60
CA GLY A 42 9.93 -6.04 -4.68
C GLY A 42 8.62 -5.28 -4.41
N MET A 43 8.54 -4.07 -4.96
CA MET A 43 7.39 -3.20 -4.78
C MET A 43 6.44 -3.32 -5.98
N PRO A 44 5.11 -3.31 -5.76
CA PRO A 44 4.14 -3.29 -6.84
C PRO A 44 4.27 -2.05 -7.73
N ALA A 45 4.03 -2.19 -9.03
CA ALA A 45 4.22 -1.10 -10.00
C ALA A 45 3.31 0.13 -9.75
N TRP A 46 2.19 -0.05 -9.06
CA TRP A 46 1.23 1.00 -8.74
C TRP A 46 1.60 1.82 -7.49
N VAL A 47 2.69 1.49 -6.81
CA VAL A 47 3.23 2.23 -5.67
C VAL A 47 4.69 2.57 -5.92
N GLU A 48 5.12 3.75 -5.50
CA GLU A 48 6.54 4.07 -5.40
C GLU A 48 6.91 4.34 -3.96
N VAL A 49 7.96 3.69 -3.48
CA VAL A 49 8.38 3.75 -2.09
C VAL A 49 9.81 4.27 -2.03
N SER A 50 10.00 5.38 -1.33
CA SER A 50 11.32 5.86 -0.92
C SER A 50 11.62 5.33 0.47
N VAL A 51 12.50 4.32 0.51
CA VAL A 51 12.84 3.63 1.76
C VAL A 51 13.63 4.54 2.70
N ASP A 52 14.49 5.40 2.17
CA ASP A 52 15.29 6.35 2.96
C ASP A 52 14.41 7.31 3.77
N LYS A 53 13.29 7.74 3.19
CA LYS A 53 12.35 8.68 3.81
C LYS A 53 11.20 8.00 4.52
N ALA A 54 11.04 6.68 4.36
CA ALA A 54 9.86 5.92 4.76
C ALA A 54 8.56 6.59 4.27
N GLU A 55 8.57 6.99 2.99
CA GLU A 55 7.43 7.58 2.30
C GLU A 55 7.11 6.77 1.04
N GLY A 56 5.84 6.74 0.66
CA GLY A 56 5.40 6.11 -0.57
C GLY A 56 4.28 6.90 -1.23
N THR A 57 4.28 6.91 -2.55
CA THR A 57 3.26 7.56 -3.38
C THR A 57 2.39 6.48 -4.01
N PHE A 58 1.08 6.60 -3.84
CA PHE A 58 0.12 5.75 -4.52
C PHE A 58 -0.09 6.27 -5.95
N LYS A 59 0.52 5.64 -6.95
CA LYS A 59 0.53 6.16 -8.33
C LYS A 59 -0.84 6.07 -8.98
N LYS A 60 -1.43 4.89 -8.93
CA LYS A 60 -2.70 4.59 -9.58
C LYS A 60 -3.39 3.41 -8.92
N THR A 61 -4.68 3.25 -9.20
CA THR A 61 -5.39 2.00 -8.90
C THR A 61 -4.79 0.87 -9.74
N PRO A 62 -4.50 -0.30 -9.15
CA PRO A 62 -3.97 -1.43 -9.90
C PRO A 62 -4.99 -1.97 -10.90
N ASP A 63 -4.49 -2.35 -12.08
CA ASP A 63 -5.28 -3.09 -13.07
C ASP A 63 -5.38 -4.58 -12.64
N ARG A 64 -6.35 -5.30 -13.20
CA ARG A 64 -6.71 -6.67 -12.76
C ARG A 64 -5.56 -7.68 -12.85
N ASP A 65 -4.71 -7.54 -13.85
CA ASP A 65 -3.53 -8.38 -14.10
C ASP A 65 -2.38 -8.09 -13.12
N GLN A 66 -2.45 -7.00 -12.37
CA GLN A 66 -1.36 -6.58 -11.50
C GLN A 66 -1.49 -7.17 -10.08
N PHE A 67 -2.66 -7.68 -9.68
CA PHE A 67 -2.88 -8.24 -8.34
C PHE A 67 -3.67 -9.55 -8.38
N ALA A 68 -3.49 -10.37 -7.33
CA ALA A 68 -4.32 -11.53 -7.04
C ALA A 68 -4.58 -12.45 -8.25
N ALA A 69 -3.50 -12.94 -8.88
CA ALA A 69 -3.57 -13.83 -10.04
C ALA A 69 -4.36 -15.13 -9.74
N ASP A 70 -4.27 -15.62 -8.51
CA ASP A 70 -4.89 -16.88 -8.08
C ASP A 70 -6.34 -16.73 -7.58
N ILE A 71 -6.86 -15.50 -7.49
CA ILE A 71 -8.22 -15.22 -7.01
C ILE A 71 -9.17 -15.14 -8.20
N ASN A 72 -10.33 -15.81 -8.13
CA ASN A 72 -11.40 -15.65 -9.10
C ASN A 72 -12.56 -14.85 -8.50
N GLU A 73 -12.68 -13.56 -8.82
CA GLU A 73 -13.73 -12.69 -8.25
C GLU A 73 -15.13 -13.04 -8.74
N SER A 74 -15.26 -13.79 -9.85
CA SER A 74 -16.56 -14.21 -10.38
C SER A 74 -17.37 -15.01 -9.35
N LEU A 75 -16.67 -15.81 -8.52
CA LEU A 75 -17.29 -16.58 -7.43
C LEU A 75 -17.89 -15.68 -6.35
N ILE A 76 -17.27 -14.52 -6.11
CA ILE A 76 -17.74 -13.53 -5.15
C ILE A 76 -18.98 -12.82 -5.71
N VAL A 77 -18.95 -12.44 -6.99
CA VAL A 77 -20.09 -11.81 -7.66
C VAL A 77 -21.31 -12.73 -7.67
N GLU A 78 -21.12 -14.02 -7.99
CA GLU A 78 -22.20 -15.01 -7.97
C GLU A 78 -22.85 -15.13 -6.58
N LEU A 79 -22.05 -15.15 -5.51
CA LEU A 79 -22.53 -15.29 -4.15
C LEU A 79 -23.44 -14.13 -3.72
N TYR A 80 -23.07 -12.89 -4.04
CA TYR A 80 -23.84 -11.69 -3.68
C TYR A 80 -24.97 -11.37 -4.67
N SER A 81 -25.08 -12.09 -5.77
CA SER A 81 -26.18 -11.95 -6.75
C SER A 81 -27.38 -12.87 -6.42
N ARG A 82 -27.29 -13.67 -5.36
CA ARG A 82 -28.40 -14.46 -4.79
C ARG A 82 -29.11 -13.66 -3.71
#